data_AF-A0AAW6Y9X1-F1
#
_entry.id   AF-A0AAW6Y9X1-F1
#
_cell.length_a   1.000
_cell.length_b   1.000
_cell.length_c   1.000
_cell.angle_alpha   90.00
_cell.angle_beta   90.00
_cell.angle_gamma   90.00
#
_symmetry.space_group_name_H-M   'P 1'
#
loop_
_entity.id
_entity.type
_entity.pdbx_description
1 polymer ?
#
loop_
_entity_poly.entity_id
_entity_poly.type
_entity_poly.pdbx_seq_one_letter_code
_entity_poly.pdbx_strand_id
1 'polypeptide(L)'
;LVGEPVALELLLAGRILDAHEALELKLVTELHEPEALLDAADALADRIAQQDPLAVRLSKRVFHLPRGAHPHVDEIAQAILFESDAKFE
;
A
#
# COMPACT_ATOMS: atom_id res chain seq x y z
N LEU A 1 6.72 -4.20 7.41
CA LEU A 1 7.79 -4.70 6.52
C LEU A 1 8.21 -6.09 6.98
N VAL A 2 9.28 -6.65 6.42
CA VAL A 2 9.81 -8.03 6.54
C VAL A 2 10.04 -8.60 7.96
N GLY A 3 9.73 -7.84 9.02
CA GLY A 3 9.97 -8.20 10.41
C GLY A 3 11.36 -7.79 10.90
N GLU A 4 11.49 -7.62 12.22
CA GLU A 4 12.75 -7.19 12.86
C GLU A 4 13.92 -8.17 12.63
N PRO A 5 13.76 -9.51 12.73
CA PRO A 5 14.87 -10.44 12.56
C PRO A 5 15.52 -10.34 11.17
N VAL A 6 14.69 -10.36 10.11
CA VAL A 6 15.16 -10.24 8.72
C VAL A 6 15.77 -8.88 8.49
N ALA A 7 15.17 -7.80 9.00
CA ALA A 7 15.72 -6.46 8.85
C ALA A 7 17.12 -6.34 9.47
N LEU A 8 17.34 -6.90 10.66
CA LEU A 8 18.65 -6.90 11.32
C LEU A 8 19.68 -7.72 10.55
N GLU A 9 19.31 -8.86 9.97
CA GLU A 9 20.21 -9.65 9.12
C GLU A 9 20.68 -8.85 7.91
N LEU A 10 19.76 -8.20 7.18
CA LEU A 10 20.10 -7.36 6.03
C LEU A 10 21.03 -6.20 6.41
N LEU A 11 20.70 -5.49 7.51
CA LEU A 11 21.42 -4.28 7.93
C LEU A 11 22.77 -4.58 8.59
N LEU A 12 22.86 -5.62 9.40
CA LEU A 12 24.05 -5.90 10.21
C LEU A 12 25.00 -6.90 9.52
N ALA A 13 24.47 -7.86 8.77
CA ALA A 13 25.29 -8.84 8.04
C ALA A 13 25.51 -8.47 6.57
N GLY A 14 24.83 -7.42 6.07
CA GLY A 14 24.99 -6.95 4.68
C GLY A 14 24.45 -7.94 3.64
N ARG A 15 23.50 -8.79 4.02
CA ARG A 15 22.88 -9.74 3.10
C ARG A 15 22.15 -9.00 1.99
N ILE A 16 22.36 -9.42 0.75
CA ILE A 16 21.66 -8.94 -0.43
C ILE A 16 20.55 -9.96 -0.75
N LEU A 17 19.35 -9.45 -1.01
CA LEU A 17 18.21 -10.27 -1.44
C LEU A 17 18.13 -10.30 -2.96
N ASP A 18 17.81 -11.46 -3.51
CA ASP A 18 17.31 -11.55 -4.88
C ASP A 18 15.81 -11.21 -4.98
N ALA A 19 15.29 -11.18 -6.20
CA ALA A 19 13.91 -10.82 -6.48
C ALA A 19 12.90 -11.79 -5.84
N HIS A 20 13.18 -13.10 -5.89
CA HIS A 20 12.27 -14.13 -5.36
C HIS A 20 12.23 -14.08 -3.84
N GLU A 21 13.37 -13.92 -3.17
CA GLU A 21 13.43 -13.74 -1.73
C GLU A 21 12.68 -12.48 -1.28
N ALA A 22 12.83 -11.37 -2.03
CA ALA A 22 12.10 -10.13 -1.75
C ALA A 22 10.57 -10.31 -1.85
N LEU A 23 10.11 -11.13 -2.81
CA LEU A 23 8.69 -11.47 -2.95
C LEU A 23 8.20 -12.35 -1.79
N GLU A 24 8.95 -13.40 -1.43
CA GLU A 24 8.60 -14.29 -0.31
C GLU A 24 8.50 -13.53 1.03
N LEU A 25 9.40 -12.57 1.25
CA LEU A 25 9.39 -11.69 2.41
C LEU A 25 8.32 -10.59 2.34
N LYS A 26 7.57 -10.49 1.23
CA LYS A 26 6.58 -9.44 0.95
C LYS A 26 7.17 -8.02 1.01
N LEU A 27 8.46 -7.89 0.69
CA LEU A 27 9.11 -6.60 0.51
C LEU A 27 8.65 -5.96 -0.82
N VAL A 28 8.48 -6.80 -1.83
CA VAL A 28 7.75 -6.47 -3.07
C VAL A 28 6.49 -7.33 -3.15
N THR A 29 5.51 -6.90 -3.95
CA THR A 29 4.22 -7.58 -4.05
C THR A 29 4.12 -8.50 -5.26
N GLU A 30 4.87 -8.22 -6.32
CA GLU A 30 4.85 -8.95 -7.59
C GLU A 30 6.23 -8.86 -8.27
N LEU A 31 6.53 -9.83 -9.14
CA LEU A 31 7.73 -9.85 -9.98
C LEU A 31 7.32 -9.92 -11.44
N HIS A 32 8.05 -9.19 -12.28
CA HIS A 32 7.77 -9.05 -13.70
C HIS A 32 9.09 -9.06 -14.49
N GLU A 33 9.05 -9.53 -15.74
CA GLU A 33 10.16 -9.34 -16.67
C GLU A 33 10.38 -7.84 -16.93
N PRO A 34 11.63 -7.40 -17.20
CA PRO A 34 11.95 -5.98 -17.35
C PRO A 34 11.07 -5.24 -18.36
N GLU A 35 10.73 -5.88 -19.47
CA GLU A 35 9.92 -5.31 -20.55
C GLU A 35 8.45 -5.13 -20.16
N ALA A 36 7.96 -5.90 -19.17
CA ALA A 36 6.57 -5.87 -18.71
C ALA A 36 6.38 -5.06 -17.41
N LEU A 37 7.47 -4.61 -16.77
CA LEU A 37 7.44 -3.98 -15.45
C LEU A 37 6.56 -2.72 -15.42
N LEU A 38 6.74 -1.82 -16.40
CA LEU A 38 5.99 -0.57 -16.44
C LEU A 38 4.51 -0.81 -16.73
N ASP A 39 4.20 -1.68 -17.69
CA ASP A 39 2.82 -2.05 -18.02
C ASP A 39 2.09 -2.63 -16.80
N ALA A 40 2.75 -3.48 -16.01
CA ALA A 40 2.18 -4.04 -14.79
C ALA A 40 1.98 -2.97 -13.69
N ALA A 41 2.94 -2.04 -13.53
CA ALA A 41 2.85 -0.94 -12.58
C ALA A 41 1.70 0.02 -12.95
N ASP A 42 1.56 0.35 -14.23
CA ASP A 42 0.50 1.20 -14.76
C ASP A 42 -0.86 0.51 -14.61
N ALA A 43 -0.96 -0.80 -14.88
CA ALA A 43 -2.18 -1.56 -14.64
C ALA A 43 -2.62 -1.54 -13.16
N LEU A 44 -1.67 -1.56 -12.21
CA LEU A 44 -1.99 -1.37 -10.79
C LEU A 44 -2.45 0.07 -10.51
N ALA A 45 -1.77 1.07 -11.08
CA ALA A 45 -2.15 2.47 -10.94
C ALA A 45 -3.56 2.74 -11.49
N ASP A 46 -3.89 2.19 -12.65
CA ASP A 46 -5.19 2.29 -13.29
C ASP A 46 -6.30 1.69 -12.42
N ARG A 47 -6.05 0.52 -11.80
CA ARG A 47 -7.01 -0.08 -10.85
C ARG A 47 -7.27 0.83 -9.64
N ILE A 48 -6.23 1.50 -9.13
CA ILE A 48 -6.36 2.47 -8.03
C ILE A 48 -7.10 3.72 -8.51
N ALA A 49 -6.82 4.20 -9.73
CA ALA A 49 -7.42 5.39 -10.30
C ALA A 49 -8.92 5.22 -10.63
N GLN A 50 -9.38 3.98 -10.84
CA GLN A 50 -10.80 3.66 -10.98
C GLN A 50 -11.61 3.78 -9.68
N GLN A 51 -10.95 3.86 -8.52
CA GLN A 51 -11.61 4.04 -7.24
C GLN A 51 -11.95 5.53 -7.01
N ASP A 52 -12.90 5.83 -6.11
CA ASP A 52 -13.16 7.22 -5.69
C ASP A 52 -11.85 7.88 -5.19
N PRO A 53 -11.39 8.97 -5.85
CA PRO A 53 -10.17 9.66 -5.47
C PRO A 53 -10.15 10.14 -4.01
N LEU A 54 -11.30 10.52 -3.45
CA LEU A 54 -11.40 10.93 -2.05
C LEU A 54 -11.21 9.72 -1.13
N ALA A 55 -11.91 8.62 -1.38
CA ALA A 55 -11.77 7.37 -0.63
C ALA A 55 -10.33 6.85 -0.60
N VAL A 56 -9.64 6.81 -1.74
CA VAL A 56 -8.23 6.37 -1.83
C VAL A 56 -7.33 7.24 -0.96
N ARG A 57 -7.45 8.57 -1.08
CA ARG A 57 -6.61 9.52 -0.34
C ARG A 57 -6.87 9.46 1.16
N LEU A 58 -8.13 9.40 1.58
CA LEU A 58 -8.49 9.30 3.00
C LEU A 58 -8.01 7.98 3.59
N SER A 59 -8.27 6.86 2.91
CA SER A 59 -7.82 5.53 3.36
C SER A 59 -6.30 5.50 3.56
N LYS A 60 -5.53 6.05 2.61
CA LYS A 60 -4.07 6.15 2.72
C LYS A 60 -3.65 7.02 3.90
N ARG A 61 -4.29 8.17 4.14
CA ARG A 61 -3.95 9.06 5.26
C ARG A 61 -4.26 8.42 6.60
N VAL A 62 -5.46 7.86 6.75
CA VAL A 62 -5.92 7.15 7.96
C VAL A 62 -4.94 6.05 8.35
N PHE A 63 -4.48 5.25 7.38
CA PHE A 63 -3.52 4.16 7.63
C PHE A 63 -2.17 4.63 8.21
N HIS A 64 -1.76 5.86 7.95
CA HIS A 64 -0.51 6.43 8.47
C HIS A 64 -0.67 7.10 9.85
N LEU A 65 -1.89 7.19 10.38
CA LEU A 65 -2.13 7.75 11.69
C LEU A 65 -1.80 6.75 12.81
N PRO A 66 -1.55 7.21 14.04
CA PRO A 66 -1.26 6.33 15.16
C PRO A 66 -2.38 5.31 15.38
N ARG A 67 -2.02 4.07 15.73
CA ARG A 67 -3.01 2.98 15.86
C ARG A 67 -4.14 3.29 16.84
N GLY A 68 -3.83 4.02 17.92
CA GLY A 68 -4.83 4.44 18.91
C GLY A 68 -5.84 5.46 18.41
N ALA A 69 -5.61 6.11 17.27
CA ALA A 69 -6.54 7.05 16.66
C ALA A 69 -7.58 6.37 15.77
N HIS A 70 -7.32 5.15 15.28
CA HIS A 70 -8.13 4.49 14.23
C HIS A 70 -9.63 4.50 14.47
N PRO A 71 -10.16 4.14 15.65
CA PRO A 71 -11.61 4.13 15.85
C PRO A 71 -12.26 5.49 15.50
N HIS A 72 -11.65 6.60 15.92
CA HIS A 72 -12.19 7.93 15.67
C HIS A 72 -11.90 8.45 14.26
N VAL A 73 -10.69 8.22 13.74
CA VAL A 73 -10.33 8.74 12.41
C VAL A 73 -11.01 7.96 11.29
N ASP A 74 -11.29 6.67 11.50
CA ASP A 74 -12.04 5.83 10.59
C ASP A 74 -13.50 6.30 10.51
N GLU A 75 -14.14 6.55 11.66
CA GLU A 75 -15.52 7.08 11.73
C GLU A 75 -15.66 8.43 11.00
N ILE A 76 -14.73 9.37 11.24
CA ILE A 76 -14.72 10.67 10.57
C ILE A 76 -14.54 10.51 9.05
N ALA A 77 -13.58 9.67 8.62
CA ALA A 77 -13.34 9.43 7.21
C ALA A 77 -14.58 8.82 6.53
N GLN A 78 -15.23 7.86 7.18
CA GLN A 78 -16.48 7.27 6.67
C GLN A 78 -17.59 8.30 6.56
N ALA A 79 -17.80 9.14 7.58
CA ALA A 79 -18.80 10.21 7.53
C ALA A 79 -18.57 11.16 6.34
N ILE A 80 -17.33 11.58 6.10
CA ILE A 80 -16.97 12.42 4.94
C ILE A 80 -17.27 11.69 3.62
N LEU A 81 -16.96 10.39 3.52
CA LEU A 81 -17.17 9.61 2.30
C LEU A 81 -18.65 9.31 2.03
N PHE A 82 -19.47 9.18 3.08
CA PHE A 82 -20.92 9.00 2.93
C PHE A 82 -21.60 10.23 2.32
N GLU A 83 -21.10 11.42 2.63
CA GLU A 83 -21.62 12.69 2.10
C GLU A 83 -20.95 13.10 0.77
N SER A 84 -20.09 12.25 0.18
CA SER A 84 -19.38 12.59 -1.05
C SER A 84 -20.25 12.42 -2.30
N ASP A 85 -20.04 13.28 -3.30
CA ASP A 85 -20.77 13.24 -4.57
C ASP A 85 -20.65 11.88 -5.28
N ALA A 86 -19.53 11.17 -5.09
CA ALA A 86 -19.28 9.83 -5.63
C ALA A 86 -20.28 8.76 -5.14
N LYS A 87 -21.09 9.04 -4.12
CA LYS A 87 -22.18 8.16 -3.66
C LYS A 87 -23.50 8.39 -4.40
N PHE A 88 -23.60 9.46 -5.17
CA PHE A 88 -24.81 9.87 -5.88
C PHE A 88 -24.69 9.72 -7.41
N GLU A 89 -23.54 9.26 -7.89
CA GLU A 89 -23.26 8.83 -9.27
C GLU A 89 -23.39 7.30 -9.43
#